data_AF-R1CY79-F1
#
_entry.id   AF-R1CY79-F1
#
_cell.length_a   1.000
_cell.length_b   1.000
_cell.length_c   1.000
_cell.angle_alpha   90.00
_cell.angle_beta   90.00
_cell.angle_gamma   90.00
#
_symmetry.space_group_name_H-M   'P 1'
#
loop_
_entity.id
_entity.type
_entity.pdbx_description
1 polymer ?
#
loop_
_entity_poly.entity_id
_entity_poly.type
_entity_poly.pdbx_seq_one_letter_code
_entity_poly.pdbx_strand_id
1 'polypeptide(L)'
;MPVVVCGPSGVGKGTLLTRLTAAHPSRFGFCVSHTTRSPRPGETDGAHMEAAIERGEFLEYARVHSNLYGTSFAAVRTVASRGKTCLLDIDVQEVRLRMSRAKHEISYTERPGFFDDVVVNDDLERAYSAFESIMLSHADQPRP
;
A
#
# COMPACT_ATOMS: atom_id res chain seq x y z
N MET A 1 7.26 11.52 -1.33
CA MET A 1 6.05 11.03 -2.02
C MET A 1 5.66 9.69 -1.39
N PRO A 2 4.38 9.33 -1.22
CA PRO A 2 4.03 7.97 -0.81
C PRO A 2 4.46 6.96 -1.87
N VAL A 3 4.76 5.73 -1.46
CA VAL A 3 5.01 4.59 -2.35
C VAL A 3 3.90 3.57 -2.15
N VAL A 4 3.28 3.17 -3.26
CA VAL A 4 2.25 2.13 -3.29
C VAL A 4 2.89 0.81 -3.68
N VAL A 5 2.74 -0.19 -2.83
CA VAL A 5 3.12 -1.57 -3.11
C VAL A 5 1.85 -2.36 -3.35
N CYS A 6 1.75 -2.98 -4.52
CA CYS A 6 0.60 -3.76 -4.90
C CYS A 6 1.03 -5.09 -5.52
N GLY A 7 0.13 -6.07 -5.48
CA GLY A 7 0.38 -7.41 -5.98
C GLY A 7 -0.63 -8.42 -5.43
N PRO A 8 -0.68 -9.66 -5.97
CA PRO A 8 -1.64 -10.67 -5.54
C PRO A 8 -1.56 -10.98 -4.05
N SER A 9 -2.66 -11.47 -3.49
CA SER A 9 -2.65 -11.98 -2.13
C SER A 9 -1.73 -13.21 -2.02
N GLY A 10 -0.97 -13.32 -0.93
CA GLY A 10 0.01 -14.38 -0.71
C GLY A 10 1.38 -14.19 -1.38
N VAL A 11 1.58 -13.15 -2.20
CA VAL A 11 2.87 -12.91 -2.90
C VAL A 11 4.00 -12.39 -1.98
N GLY A 12 3.77 -12.22 -0.67
CA GLY A 12 4.80 -11.82 0.28
C GLY A 12 4.99 -10.30 0.49
N LYS A 13 4.08 -9.44 0.01
CA LYS A 13 4.14 -7.97 0.21
C LYS A 13 4.37 -7.58 1.67
N GLY A 14 3.51 -8.09 2.57
CA GLY A 14 3.62 -7.82 4.00
C GLY A 14 4.99 -8.20 4.56
N THR A 15 5.54 -9.35 4.16
CA THR A 15 6.89 -9.78 4.56
C THR A 15 7.97 -8.80 4.12
N LEU A 16 7.95 -8.37 2.85
CA LEU A 16 8.93 -7.42 2.30
C LEU A 16 8.82 -6.05 3.00
N LEU A 17 7.60 -5.56 3.20
CA LEU A 17 7.33 -4.29 3.85
C LEU A 17 7.73 -4.29 5.33
N THR A 18 7.41 -5.36 6.07
CA THR A 18 7.81 -5.51 7.47
C THR A 18 9.33 -5.55 7.59
N ARG A 19 10.01 -6.27 6.69
CA ARG A 19 11.47 -6.35 6.69
C ARG A 19 12.11 -4.98 6.37
N LEU A 20 11.61 -4.26 5.37
CA LEU A 20 12.11 -2.93 5.00
C LEU A 20 11.96 -1.92 6.15
N THR A 21 10.78 -1.90 6.79
CA THR A 21 10.51 -0.97 7.89
C THR A 21 11.32 -1.29 9.15
N ALA A 22 11.63 -2.57 9.39
CA ALA A 22 12.54 -2.98 10.46
C ALA A 22 14.00 -2.61 10.18
N ALA A 23 14.46 -2.75 8.92
CA ALA A 23 15.82 -2.40 8.51
C ALA A 23 16.05 -0.89 8.47
N HIS A 24 15.03 -0.11 8.09
CA HIS A 24 15.14 1.34 7.85
C HIS A 24 14.04 2.15 8.58
N PRO A 25 13.94 2.05 9.92
CA PRO A 25 12.82 2.61 10.67
C PRO A 25 12.77 4.15 10.66
N SER A 26 13.89 4.82 10.38
CA SER A 26 13.96 6.28 10.24
C SER A 26 13.53 6.77 8.86
N ARG A 27 13.53 5.89 7.84
CA ARG A 27 13.26 6.26 6.44
C ARG A 27 11.84 5.92 6.01
N PHE A 28 11.30 4.80 6.48
CA PHE A 28 10.00 4.29 6.04
C PHE A 28 9.02 4.11 7.20
N GLY A 29 7.73 4.21 6.89
CA GLY A 29 6.67 3.92 7.83
C GLY A 29 5.38 3.51 7.13
N PHE A 30 4.63 2.61 7.75
CA PHE A 30 3.30 2.26 7.28
C PHE A 30 2.33 3.42 7.48
N CYS A 31 1.50 3.66 6.48
CA CYS A 31 0.27 4.41 6.70
C CYS A 31 -0.77 3.45 7.28
N VAL A 32 -1.19 3.71 8.52
CA VAL A 32 -2.25 2.92 9.17
C VAL A 32 -3.56 3.20 8.44
N SER A 33 -4.15 2.15 7.86
CA SER A 33 -5.47 2.23 7.24
C SER A 33 -6.55 2.33 8.30
N HIS A 34 -7.56 3.16 8.03
CA HIS A 34 -8.79 3.19 8.79
C HIS A 34 -9.64 2.00 8.36
N THR A 35 -10.42 1.44 9.28
CA THR A 35 -11.35 0.36 8.94
C THR A 35 -12.61 0.42 9.78
N THR A 36 -13.76 0.06 9.20
CA THR A 36 -15.04 -0.03 9.92
C THR A 36 -15.26 -1.39 10.59
N ARG A 37 -14.29 -2.33 10.52
CA ARG A 37 -14.34 -3.54 11.35
C ARG A 37 -14.18 -3.15 12.82
N SER A 38 -14.64 -4.02 13.72
CA SER A 38 -14.37 -3.85 15.16
C SER A 38 -12.85 -3.71 15.40
N PRO A 39 -12.42 -2.66 16.15
CA PRO A 39 -11.01 -2.43 16.41
C PRO A 39 -10.40 -3.60 17.19
N ARG A 40 -9.18 -4.01 16.81
CA ARG A 40 -8.35 -4.89 17.64
C ARG A 40 -7.89 -4.12 18.88
N PRO A 41 -7.45 -4.81 19.95
CA PRO A 41 -6.84 -4.14 21.09
C PRO A 41 -5.71 -3.20 20.64
N GLY A 42 -5.90 -1.88 20.85
CA GLY A 42 -4.96 -0.84 20.42
C GLY A 42 -5.36 -0.05 19.16
N GLU A 43 -6.45 -0.42 18.47
CA GLU A 43 -7.01 0.33 17.34
C GLU A 43 -8.16 1.25 17.79
N THR A 44 -8.35 2.38 17.10
CA THR A 44 -9.46 3.33 17.35
C THR A 44 -10.65 3.03 16.44
N ASP A 45 -11.88 3.22 16.93
CA ASP A 45 -13.13 2.92 16.21
C ASP A 45 -13.28 3.72 14.90
N GLY A 46 -13.73 3.03 13.85
CA GLY A 46 -13.81 3.51 12.46
C GLY A 46 -15.16 4.08 12.04
N ALA A 47 -16.13 4.21 12.95
CA ALA A 47 -17.50 4.68 12.67
C ALA A 47 -17.60 6.09 12.02
N HIS A 48 -16.51 6.86 11.95
CA HIS A 48 -16.45 8.15 11.27
C HIS A 48 -15.97 8.06 9.80
N MET A 49 -15.69 6.86 9.31
CA MET A 49 -15.07 6.64 8.00
C MET A 49 -15.98 6.98 6.83
N GLU A 50 -17.26 6.56 6.82
CA GLU A 50 -18.16 6.86 5.70
C GLU A 50 -18.33 8.37 5.48
N ALA A 51 -18.60 9.12 6.54
CA ALA A 51 -18.76 10.57 6.45
C ALA A 51 -17.48 11.27 5.99
N ALA A 52 -16.31 10.76 6.38
CA ALA A 52 -15.01 11.29 5.97
C ALA A 52 -14.68 10.95 4.51
N ILE A 53 -15.14 9.80 4.00
CA ILE A 53 -15.10 9.47 2.56
C ILE A 53 -15.95 10.48 1.78
N GLU A 54 -17.18 10.75 2.22
CA GLU A 54 -18.07 11.72 1.55
C GLU A 54 -17.47 13.15 1.50
N ARG A 55 -16.65 13.51 2.49
CA ARG A 55 -15.90 14.78 2.52
C ARG A 55 -14.63 14.79 1.67
N GLY A 56 -14.28 13.68 1.01
CA GLY A 56 -13.08 13.58 0.18
C GLY A 56 -11.77 13.51 0.97
N GLU A 57 -11.80 13.02 2.22
CA GLU A 57 -10.63 13.00 3.11
C GLU A 57 -9.73 11.76 2.91
N PHE A 58 -10.11 10.87 1.98
CA PHE A 58 -9.42 9.61 1.70
C PHE A 58 -8.68 9.64 0.36
N LEU A 59 -7.42 9.18 0.39
CA LEU A 59 -6.62 8.94 -0.80
C LEU A 59 -7.16 7.72 -1.57
N GLU A 60 -7.48 6.66 -0.83
CA GLU A 60 -8.06 5.43 -1.36
C GLU A 60 -8.91 4.75 -0.29
N TYR A 61 -9.95 4.04 -0.72
CA TYR A 61 -10.79 3.21 0.14
C TYR A 61 -11.41 2.08 -0.67
N ALA A 62 -11.61 0.94 -0.01
CA ALA A 62 -12.23 -0.25 -0.58
C ALA A 62 -13.13 -0.93 0.45
N ARG A 63 -14.17 -1.63 -0.02
CA ARG A 63 -15.04 -2.44 0.82
C ARG A 63 -14.61 -3.90 0.69
N VAL A 64 -14.14 -4.48 1.79
CA VAL A 64 -13.77 -5.90 1.86
C VAL A 64 -14.78 -6.61 2.76
N HIS A 65 -15.59 -7.48 2.17
CA HIS A 65 -16.78 -8.06 2.80
C HIS A 65 -17.73 -6.96 3.32
N SER A 66 -18.01 -6.92 4.63
CA SER A 66 -18.88 -5.93 5.26
C SER A 66 -18.14 -4.66 5.70
N ASN A 67 -16.81 -4.65 5.70
CA ASN A 67 -16.00 -3.59 6.29
C ASN A 67 -15.38 -2.70 5.21
N LEU A 68 -15.31 -1.41 5.49
CA LEU A 68 -14.52 -0.46 4.72
C LEU A 68 -13.09 -0.44 5.25
N TYR A 69 -12.16 -0.25 4.34
CA TYR A 69 -10.74 -0.03 4.59
C TYR A 69 -10.30 1.16 3.75
N GLY A 70 -9.38 1.97 4.25
CA GLY A 70 -8.88 3.09 3.45
C GLY A 70 -7.79 3.90 4.11
N THR A 71 -7.07 4.63 3.29
CA THR A 71 -5.94 5.47 3.70
C THR A 71 -6.33 6.94 3.59
N SER A 72 -6.35 7.65 4.72
CA SER A 72 -6.69 9.08 4.71
C SER A 72 -5.50 9.96 4.32
N PHE A 73 -5.77 11.13 3.73
CA PHE A 73 -4.71 12.11 3.46
C PHE A 73 -4.00 12.54 4.75
N ALA A 74 -4.71 12.58 5.88
CA ALA A 74 -4.15 12.87 7.19
C ALA A 74 -3.14 11.80 7.65
N ALA A 75 -3.41 10.51 7.42
CA ALA A 75 -2.50 9.42 7.73
C ALA A 75 -1.19 9.54 6.92
N VAL A 76 -1.32 9.79 5.61
CA VAL A 76 -0.16 10.02 4.71
C VAL A 76 0.66 11.22 5.18
N ARG A 77 0.00 12.35 5.46
CA ARG A 77 0.67 13.57 5.96
C ARG A 77 1.37 13.35 7.29
N THR A 78 0.83 12.54 8.18
CA THR A 78 1.44 12.24 9.49
C THR A 78 2.75 11.47 9.35
N VAL A 79 2.84 10.53 8.41
CA VAL A 79 4.09 9.81 8.14
C VAL A 79 5.08 10.74 7.42
N ALA A 80 4.60 11.51 6.44
CA ALA A 80 5.43 12.44 5.68
C ALA A 80 6.03 13.56 6.55
N SER A 81 5.28 14.10 7.51
CA SER A 81 5.75 15.15 8.42
C SER A 81 6.87 14.68 9.36
N ARG A 82 6.99 13.36 9.56
CA ARG A 82 8.10 12.73 10.30
C ARG A 82 9.34 12.51 9.43
N GLY A 83 9.35 13.03 8.20
CA GLY A 83 10.46 12.86 7.26
C GLY A 83 10.53 11.48 6.62
N LYS A 84 9.49 10.65 6.76
CA LYS A 84 9.47 9.27 6.27
C LYS A 84 8.71 9.14 4.95
N THR A 85 9.08 8.15 4.15
CA THR A 85 8.29 7.66 3.03
C THR A 85 7.14 6.81 3.57
N CYS A 86 5.91 7.21 3.26
CA CYS A 86 4.72 6.42 3.58
C CYS A 86 4.61 5.24 2.62
N LEU A 87 4.51 4.03 3.19
CA LEU A 87 4.24 2.79 2.48
C LEU A 87 2.76 2.48 2.54
N LEU A 88 2.14 2.27 1.38
CA LEU A 88 0.78 1.78 1.24
C LEU A 88 0.80 0.35 0.70
N ASP A 89 0.21 -0.59 1.44
CA ASP A 89 -0.01 -1.95 0.98
C ASP A 89 -1.43 -2.06 0.42
N ILE A 90 -1.55 -2.05 -0.90
CA ILE A 90 -2.85 -2.17 -1.58
C ILE A 90 -2.97 -3.60 -2.09
N ASP A 91 -3.91 -4.37 -1.52
CA ASP A 91 -4.22 -5.70 -2.03
C ASP A 91 -5.04 -5.57 -3.33
N VAL A 92 -4.61 -6.26 -4.38
CA VAL A 92 -5.22 -6.21 -5.72
C VAL A 92 -6.46 -7.13 -5.80
N GLN A 93 -7.04 -7.51 -4.65
CA GLN A 93 -8.20 -8.42 -4.56
C GLN A 93 -9.41 -7.94 -5.37
N GLU A 94 -9.52 -6.66 -5.70
CA GLU A 94 -10.60 -6.10 -6.53
C GLU A 94 -10.49 -6.43 -8.03
N VAL A 95 -9.33 -6.88 -8.54
CA VAL A 95 -9.24 -7.39 -9.93
C VAL A 95 -9.98 -8.72 -10.06
N ARG A 96 -10.16 -9.47 -8.95
CA ARG A 96 -10.91 -10.73 -8.98
C ARG A 96 -12.41 -10.53 -9.14
N LEU A 97 -12.99 -9.46 -8.60
CA LEU A 97 -14.40 -9.12 -8.86
C LEU A 97 -14.61 -8.67 -10.32
N ARG A 98 -13.53 -8.25 -11.00
CA ARG A 98 -13.46 -8.00 -12.44
C ARG A 98 -12.98 -9.20 -13.26
N MET A 99 -12.89 -10.43 -12.72
CA MET A 99 -12.51 -11.60 -13.51
C MET A 99 -13.50 -11.96 -14.63
N SER A 100 -14.71 -11.37 -14.65
CA SER A 100 -15.56 -11.42 -15.85
C SER A 100 -15.02 -10.59 -17.04
N ARG A 101 -13.95 -9.80 -16.83
CA ARG A 101 -13.25 -8.94 -17.82
C ARG A 101 -11.74 -9.24 -17.98
N ALA A 102 -11.19 -10.22 -17.26
CA ALA A 102 -9.76 -10.33 -16.92
C ALA A 102 -8.73 -10.52 -18.06
N LYS A 103 -9.10 -10.88 -19.29
CA LYS A 103 -8.09 -11.03 -20.36
C LYS A 103 -7.49 -9.68 -20.80
N HIS A 104 -8.26 -8.59 -20.73
CA HIS A 104 -7.78 -7.26 -21.11
C HIS A 104 -6.95 -6.59 -20.02
N GLU A 105 -7.31 -6.76 -18.74
CA GLU A 105 -6.63 -6.07 -17.62
C GLU A 105 -5.25 -6.65 -17.32
N ILE A 106 -5.05 -7.98 -17.42
CA ILE A 106 -3.73 -8.61 -17.27
C ILE A 106 -2.76 -8.13 -18.35
N SER A 107 -3.22 -8.01 -19.60
CA SER A 107 -2.40 -7.44 -20.69
C SER A 107 -2.07 -5.96 -20.49
N TYR A 108 -2.83 -5.26 -19.65
CA TYR A 108 -2.66 -3.83 -19.37
C TYR A 108 -1.61 -3.60 -18.29
N THR A 109 -1.55 -4.47 -17.27
CA THR A 109 -0.52 -4.44 -16.22
C THR A 109 0.87 -4.83 -16.73
N GLU A 110 0.95 -5.57 -17.84
CA GLU A 110 2.21 -5.93 -18.49
C GLU A 110 2.74 -4.84 -19.43
N ARG A 111 2.01 -3.72 -19.59
CA ARG A 111 2.47 -2.61 -20.43
C ARG A 111 3.66 -1.89 -19.75
N PRO A 112 4.73 -1.62 -20.51
CA PRO A 112 5.81 -0.76 -20.03
C PRO A 112 5.27 0.57 -19.53
N GLY A 113 5.67 0.99 -18.32
CA GLY A 113 5.26 2.24 -17.69
C GLY A 113 3.94 2.17 -16.91
N PHE A 114 3.30 1.01 -16.76
CA PHE A 114 2.16 0.86 -15.85
C PHE A 114 2.60 0.85 -14.38
N PHE A 115 3.69 0.14 -14.08
CA PHE A 115 4.39 0.19 -12.81
C PHE A 115 5.70 0.96 -12.97
N ASP A 116 6.07 1.77 -11.98
CA ASP A 116 7.39 2.41 -11.93
C ASP A 116 8.49 1.35 -11.82
N ASP A 117 8.26 0.32 -11.01
CA ASP A 117 9.16 -0.81 -10.78
C ASP A 117 8.39 -2.12 -10.57
N VAL A 118 9.02 -3.25 -10.90
CA VAL A 118 8.45 -4.59 -10.74
C VAL A 118 9.42 -5.49 -9.98
N VAL A 119 8.93 -6.14 -8.92
CA VAL A 119 9.67 -7.13 -8.14
C VAL A 119 9.08 -8.51 -8.35
N VAL A 120 9.90 -9.46 -8.77
CA VAL A 120 9.54 -10.88 -8.86
C VAL A 120 9.92 -11.56 -7.54
N ASN A 121 8.96 -12.19 -6.88
CA ASN A 121 9.16 -12.92 -5.63
C ASN A 121 9.15 -14.44 -5.85
N ASP A 122 10.17 -14.93 -6.54
CA ASP A 122 10.49 -16.36 -6.70
C ASP A 122 11.43 -16.87 -5.59
N ASP A 123 12.29 -15.99 -5.07
CA ASP A 123 13.16 -16.20 -3.91
C ASP A 123 13.10 -14.99 -2.98
N LEU A 124 12.89 -15.23 -1.68
CA LEU A 124 12.63 -14.16 -0.70
C LEU A 124 13.83 -13.21 -0.54
N GLU A 125 15.05 -13.73 -0.51
CA GLU A 125 16.25 -12.92 -0.29
C GLU A 125 16.53 -12.06 -1.52
N ARG A 126 16.48 -12.66 -2.70
CA ARG A 126 16.64 -11.94 -3.97
C ARG A 126 15.57 -10.87 -4.15
N ALA A 127 14.31 -11.21 -3.88
CA ALA A 127 13.20 -10.27 -3.96
C ALA A 127 13.36 -9.11 -2.98
N TYR A 128 13.79 -9.40 -1.74
CA TYR A 128 14.04 -8.37 -0.75
C TYR A 128 15.19 -7.44 -1.16
N SER A 129 16.32 -7.97 -1.63
CA SER A 129 17.44 -7.13 -2.09
C SER A 129 17.03 -6.20 -3.24
N ALA A 130 16.26 -6.71 -4.21
CA ALA A 130 15.73 -5.90 -5.31
C ALA A 130 14.77 -4.82 -4.80
N PHE A 131 13.80 -5.21 -3.97
CA PHE A 131 12.82 -4.32 -3.37
C PHE A 131 13.48 -3.21 -2.54
N GLU A 132 14.42 -3.55 -1.65
CA GLU A 132 15.15 -2.59 -0.83
C GLU A 132 15.92 -1.58 -1.69
N SER A 133 16.63 -2.04 -2.72
CA SER A 133 17.37 -1.15 -3.62
C SER A 133 16.47 -0.14 -4.33
N ILE A 134 15.31 -0.59 -4.83
CA ILE A 134 14.30 0.28 -5.46
C ILE A 134 13.79 1.32 -4.46
N MET A 135 13.39 0.86 -3.27
CA MET A 135 12.80 1.72 -2.24
C MET A 135 13.77 2.79 -1.73
N LEU A 136 15.06 2.45 -1.59
CA LEU A 136 16.09 3.40 -1.22
C LEU A 136 16.31 4.44 -2.32
N SER A 137 16.36 4.01 -3.59
CA SER A 137 16.48 4.91 -4.73
C SER A 137 15.36 5.95 -4.79
N HIS A 138 14.11 5.53 -4.61
CA HIS A 138 12.95 6.44 -4.57
C HIS A 138 12.98 7.39 -3.37
N ALA A 139 13.43 6.92 -2.21
CA ALA A 139 13.49 7.75 -1.00
C ALA A 139 14.57 8.84 -1.09
N ASP A 140 15.62 8.62 -1.88
CA ASP A 140 16.74 9.56 -2.05
C ASP A 140 16.52 10.55 -3.21
N GLN A 141 15.45 10.39 -3.99
CA GLN A 141 15.05 11.38 -4.99
C GLN A 141 14.56 12.68 -4.33
N PRO A 142 14.91 13.86 -4.87
CA PRO A 142 14.46 15.14 -4.34
C PRO A 142 12.93 15.21 -4.35
N ARG A 143 12.35 15.54 -3.19
CA ARG A 143 10.92 15.79 -3.08
C ARG A 143 10.58 17.09 -3.84
N PRO A 144 9.57 17.09 -4.73
CA PRO A 144 9.09 18.31 -5.36
C PRO A 144 8.51 19.28 -4.33
#